data_AF-A0A2S2DD71-F1
#
_entry.id   AF-A0A2S2DD71-F1
#
_cell.length_a   1.000
_cell.length_b   1.000
_cell.length_c   1.000
_cell.angle_alpha   90.00
_cell.angle_beta   90.00
_cell.angle_gamma   90.00
#
_symmetry.space_group_name_H-M   'P 1'
#
loop_
_entity.id
_entity.type
_entity.pdbx_description
1 polymer ?
#
loop_
_entity_poly.entity_id
_entity_poly.type
_entity_poly.pdbx_seq_one_letter_code
_entity_poly.pdbx_strand_id
1 'polypeptide(L)'
;MRQGVTVVTLADNMVYSAESVGNNFSSLIISITIMARAHEESAMKSRRVSAAWEAKRARIDEKKLTARCPAWMELSPNKTEFILIPERVELVMEIIDMVKSGMGQALIAKRLNERSLPPVSSHGKGWYPSYINKIITNTALYGEFQPQLWNSGKLAPHGAPVPDYYPALITKEEFFYLQNLRKERLFSGARARKGTEVPNLLSGLIKCGYCGSTMILAGGSAQRTRSADGNNVTRPGKKVLVCDGARRGLGCFAVQWPYKDFESSFLTFCRTIQLKEILFDVDAVEGEQDRQLSLVGRLQSVESAINEASTRLARLMDALELGDAPAAVIKRIRELEHEVGIMNSSKTQLEDELLTVQLSAKRRTDEVETVRATLEKLDGLSGDTLFMVRAKISEHIRHLIEIVRVFPAGTLTSPEEIEALRAGLVESGFSAARVEAYISEHMRTEPKRTGRGVRGRYVTRKDTGRYFTIKAKNGGFRVVHPNFDDPTQVTVELGIRGG
;
A
#
# COMPACT_ATOMS: atom_id res chain seq x y z
N MET A 1 -58.54 -22.50 15.64
CA MET A 1 -58.97 -23.74 16.32
C MET A 1 -59.88 -24.65 15.50
N ARG A 2 -60.35 -24.25 14.31
CA ARG A 2 -61.12 -25.13 13.40
C ARG A 2 -60.35 -26.35 12.86
N GLN A 3 -59.06 -26.47 13.16
CA GLN A 3 -58.22 -27.64 12.85
C GLN A 3 -57.80 -28.46 14.09
N GLY A 4 -58.44 -28.28 15.25
CA GLY A 4 -58.19 -29.11 16.45
C GLY A 4 -56.91 -28.77 17.25
N VAL A 5 -56.27 -27.63 16.97
CA VAL A 5 -55.03 -27.21 17.67
C VAL A 5 -55.34 -26.54 19.01
N THR A 6 -54.72 -27.04 20.08
CA THR A 6 -54.71 -26.44 21.43
C THR A 6 -53.56 -25.46 21.55
N VAL A 7 -53.84 -24.23 22.00
CA VAL A 7 -52.84 -23.17 22.19
C VAL A 7 -52.63 -22.96 23.68
N VAL A 8 -51.38 -23.03 24.13
CA VAL A 8 -51.00 -22.80 25.54
C VAL A 8 -50.16 -21.53 25.62
N THR A 9 -50.56 -20.59 26.47
CA THR A 9 -49.85 -19.34 26.71
C THR A 9 -49.24 -19.35 28.12
N LEU A 10 -47.92 -19.14 28.18
CA LEU A 10 -47.17 -19.17 29.45
C LEU A 10 -47.20 -17.84 30.21
N ALA A 11 -47.59 -16.75 29.54
CA ALA A 11 -47.63 -15.42 30.15
C ALA A 11 -48.79 -15.25 31.15
N ASP A 12 -49.90 -15.96 30.90
CA ASP A 12 -51.14 -15.96 31.68
C ASP A 12 -51.53 -17.38 32.15
N ASN A 13 -50.71 -18.41 31.85
CA ASN A 13 -50.92 -19.83 32.18
C ASN A 13 -52.26 -20.40 31.69
N MET A 14 -52.69 -20.00 30.49
CA MET A 14 -53.98 -20.40 29.94
C MET A 14 -53.86 -21.44 28.82
N VAL A 15 -54.87 -22.31 28.73
CA VAL A 15 -55.01 -23.35 27.70
C VAL A 15 -56.28 -23.09 26.89
N TYR A 16 -56.09 -22.78 25.61
CA TYR A 16 -57.17 -22.51 24.68
C TYR A 16 -57.39 -23.73 23.78
N SER A 17 -58.59 -24.32 23.84
CA SER A 17 -59.05 -25.42 22.99
C SER A 17 -60.33 -24.99 22.26
N ALA A 18 -60.75 -25.74 21.22
CA ALA A 18 -61.96 -25.42 20.47
C ALA A 18 -63.21 -25.32 21.37
N GLU A 19 -63.27 -26.14 22.42
CA GLU A 19 -64.33 -26.18 23.41
C GLU A 19 -64.24 -25.04 24.43
N SER A 20 -63.04 -24.72 24.94
CA SER A 20 -62.87 -23.65 25.94
C SER A 20 -63.11 -22.25 25.35
N VAL A 21 -62.73 -22.04 24.08
CA VAL A 21 -62.97 -20.78 23.36
C VAL A 21 -64.44 -20.64 22.93
N GLY A 22 -65.12 -21.75 22.60
CA GLY A 22 -66.56 -21.76 22.29
C GLY A 22 -67.42 -21.38 23.50
N ASN A 23 -67.05 -21.85 24.69
CA ASN A 23 -67.78 -21.58 25.93
C ASN A 23 -67.41 -20.24 26.59
N ASN A 24 -66.18 -19.74 26.39
CA ASN A 24 -65.76 -18.49 27.01
C ASN A 24 -64.75 -17.71 26.13
N PHE A 25 -65.26 -17.11 25.06
CA PHE A 25 -64.48 -16.27 24.13
C PHE A 25 -63.73 -15.12 24.83
N SER A 26 -64.23 -14.63 25.97
CA SER A 26 -63.59 -13.53 26.71
C SER A 26 -62.17 -13.87 27.19
N SER A 27 -61.89 -15.13 27.49
CA SER A 27 -60.57 -15.60 27.91
C SER A 27 -59.50 -15.38 26.83
N LEU A 28 -59.86 -15.65 25.57
CA LEU A 28 -58.97 -15.42 24.43
C LEU A 28 -58.74 -13.92 24.19
N ILE A 29 -59.78 -13.11 24.31
CA ILE A 29 -59.66 -11.64 24.24
C ILE A 29 -58.69 -11.15 25.32
N ILE A 30 -58.86 -11.59 26.57
CA ILE A 30 -58.00 -11.19 27.70
C ILE A 30 -56.53 -11.54 27.42
N SER A 31 -56.25 -12.74 26.91
CA SER A 31 -54.89 -13.14 26.51
C SER A 31 -54.31 -12.25 25.42
N ILE A 32 -55.10 -11.96 24.39
CA ILE A 32 -54.71 -11.06 23.30
C ILE A 32 -54.44 -9.66 23.85
N THR A 33 -55.26 -9.17 24.79
CA THR A 33 -55.04 -7.87 25.45
C THR A 33 -53.76 -7.86 26.28
N ILE A 34 -53.46 -8.94 27.01
CA ILE A 34 -52.20 -9.07 27.77
C ILE A 34 -50.99 -9.07 26.82
N MET A 35 -51.05 -9.84 25.74
CA MET A 35 -49.99 -9.87 24.71
C MET A 35 -49.85 -8.51 24.00
N ALA A 36 -50.95 -7.85 23.68
CA ALA A 36 -50.96 -6.51 23.09
C ALA A 36 -50.33 -5.48 24.03
N ARG A 37 -50.64 -5.53 25.33
CA ARG A 37 -50.03 -4.68 26.36
C ARG A 37 -48.53 -4.94 26.50
N ALA A 38 -48.10 -6.21 26.52
CA ALA A 38 -46.70 -6.57 26.56
C ALA A 38 -45.94 -6.06 25.32
N HIS A 39 -46.56 -6.16 24.14
CA HIS A 39 -46.03 -5.59 22.90
C HIS A 39 -45.97 -4.06 22.94
N GLU A 40 -47.01 -3.38 23.41
CA GLU A 40 -47.03 -1.92 23.57
C GLU A 40 -45.98 -1.45 24.56
N GLU A 41 -45.79 -2.13 25.69
CA GLU A 41 -44.76 -1.78 26.67
C GLU A 41 -43.36 -1.97 26.10
N SER A 42 -43.13 -3.06 25.37
CA SER A 42 -41.88 -3.31 24.65
C SER A 42 -41.61 -2.24 23.58
N ALA A 43 -42.64 -1.89 22.78
CA ALA A 43 -42.57 -0.84 21.78
C ALA A 43 -42.33 0.54 22.41
N MET A 44 -42.98 0.84 23.53
CA MET A 44 -42.81 2.11 24.25
C MET A 44 -41.43 2.21 24.90
N LYS A 45 -40.89 1.13 25.48
CA LYS A 45 -39.49 1.07 25.96
C LYS A 45 -38.52 1.31 24.81
N SER A 46 -38.73 0.65 23.67
CA SER A 46 -37.92 0.87 22.47
C SER A 46 -37.96 2.33 22.01
N ARG A 47 -39.15 2.93 21.88
CA ARG A 47 -39.31 4.36 21.54
C ARG A 47 -38.61 5.28 22.53
N ARG A 48 -38.78 5.07 23.84
CA ARG A 48 -38.15 5.89 24.89
C ARG A 48 -36.63 5.78 24.86
N VAL A 49 -36.09 4.59 24.66
CA VAL A 49 -34.65 4.37 24.52
C VAL A 49 -34.12 5.08 23.28
N SER A 50 -34.79 4.94 22.12
CA SER A 50 -34.41 5.63 20.89
C SER A 50 -34.44 7.15 21.04
N ALA A 51 -35.51 7.71 21.61
CA ALA A 51 -35.63 9.15 21.87
C ALA A 51 -34.54 9.65 22.84
N ALA A 52 -34.21 8.89 23.88
CA ALA A 52 -33.10 9.22 24.78
C ALA A 52 -31.74 9.22 24.08
N TRP A 53 -31.51 8.29 23.14
CA TRP A 53 -30.30 8.25 22.32
C TRP A 53 -30.24 9.39 21.30
N GLU A 54 -31.37 9.79 20.71
CA GLU A 54 -31.46 10.97 19.84
C GLU A 54 -31.12 12.24 20.60
N ALA A 55 -31.71 12.44 21.78
CA ALA A 55 -31.41 13.58 22.64
C ALA A 55 -29.92 13.64 23.05
N LYS A 56 -29.28 12.49 23.32
CA LYS A 56 -27.84 12.44 23.60
C LYS A 56 -26.98 12.77 22.38
N ARG A 57 -27.40 12.35 21.17
CA ARG A 57 -26.70 12.68 19.92
C ARG A 57 -26.81 14.18 19.59
N ALA A 58 -27.94 14.81 19.90
CA ALA A 58 -28.12 16.24 19.71
C ALA A 58 -27.21 17.10 20.61
N ARG A 59 -26.69 16.54 21.72
CA ARG A 59 -25.79 17.22 22.67
C ARG A 59 -24.36 16.70 22.63
N ILE A 60 -23.94 16.18 21.48
CA ILE A 60 -22.64 15.51 21.33
C ILE A 60 -21.45 16.45 21.53
N ASP A 61 -21.65 17.74 21.25
CA ASP A 61 -20.65 18.80 21.42
C ASP A 61 -20.45 19.19 22.89
N GLU A 62 -21.48 19.01 23.73
CA GLU A 62 -21.43 19.31 25.17
C GLU A 62 -20.95 18.11 26.00
N LYS A 63 -21.43 16.91 25.68
CA LYS A 63 -21.11 15.67 26.41
C LYS A 63 -20.88 14.52 25.46
N LYS A 64 -19.81 13.76 25.71
CA LYS A 64 -19.47 12.61 24.88
C LYS A 64 -20.54 11.52 25.02
N LEU A 65 -21.07 11.11 23.87
CA LEU A 65 -22.13 10.13 23.71
C LEU A 65 -21.91 8.81 24.48
N THR A 66 -20.67 8.30 24.55
CA THR A 66 -20.38 7.02 25.22
C THR A 66 -19.08 7.06 26.02
N ALA A 67 -19.03 6.30 27.12
CA ALA A 67 -17.80 6.03 27.86
C ALA A 67 -16.91 4.97 27.19
N ARG A 68 -17.39 4.33 26.12
CA ARG A 68 -16.66 3.28 25.43
C ARG A 68 -15.81 3.91 24.34
N CYS A 69 -14.54 4.14 24.64
CA CYS A 69 -13.55 4.67 23.72
C CYS A 69 -12.55 3.58 23.28
N PRO A 70 -11.77 3.86 22.23
CA PRO A 70 -10.62 3.03 21.89
C PRO A 70 -9.66 2.88 23.08
N ALA A 71 -8.96 1.75 23.15
CA ALA A 71 -8.24 1.38 24.35
C ALA A 71 -7.03 2.27 24.69
N TRP A 72 -6.54 3.11 23.76
CA TRP A 72 -5.45 4.05 23.96
C TRP A 72 -5.86 5.41 24.57
N MET A 73 -7.14 5.55 24.92
CA MET A 73 -7.67 6.74 25.56
C MET A 73 -8.70 6.37 26.62
N GLU A 74 -9.03 7.31 27.48
CA GLU A 74 -10.07 7.20 28.49
C GLU A 74 -10.97 8.43 28.46
N LEU A 75 -12.23 8.27 28.88
CA LEU A 75 -13.15 9.40 29.00
C LEU A 75 -12.84 10.17 30.29
N SER A 76 -12.78 11.50 30.22
CA SER A 76 -12.57 12.34 31.40
C SER A 76 -13.65 12.10 32.45
N PRO A 77 -13.36 12.30 33.75
CA PRO A 77 -14.35 12.14 34.82
C PRO A 77 -15.63 12.97 34.59
N ASN A 78 -15.48 14.13 33.94
CA ASN A 78 -16.56 15.06 33.63
C ASN A 78 -17.34 14.70 32.35
N LYS A 79 -16.91 13.66 31.62
CA LYS A 79 -17.53 13.15 30.37
C LYS A 79 -17.55 14.15 29.21
N THR A 80 -16.65 15.11 29.24
CA THR A 80 -16.54 16.20 28.26
C THR A 80 -15.49 15.92 27.19
N GLU A 81 -14.43 15.18 27.51
CA GLU A 81 -13.28 14.99 26.63
C GLU A 81 -12.68 13.59 26.78
N PHE A 82 -11.89 13.18 25.79
CA PHE A 82 -11.11 11.95 25.85
C PHE A 82 -9.65 12.28 26.11
N ILE A 83 -9.06 11.65 27.11
CA ILE A 83 -7.68 11.82 27.54
C ILE A 83 -6.86 10.67 26.95
N LEU A 84 -5.79 11.00 26.22
CA LEU A 84 -4.87 10.01 25.68
C LEU A 84 -4.02 9.39 26.79
N ILE A 85 -3.80 8.08 26.73
CA ILE A 85 -2.92 7.36 27.67
C ILE A 85 -1.55 7.20 27.01
N PRO A 86 -0.50 7.94 27.42
CA PRO A 86 0.76 8.06 26.69
C PRO A 86 1.39 6.71 26.30
N GLU A 87 1.53 5.80 27.27
CA GLU A 87 2.13 4.47 27.07
C GLU A 87 1.38 3.64 26.00
N ARG A 88 0.05 3.78 25.96
CA ARG A 88 -0.80 3.05 25.00
C ARG A 88 -0.77 3.71 23.63
N VAL A 89 -0.65 5.04 23.58
CA VAL A 89 -0.45 5.78 22.33
C VAL A 89 0.87 5.37 21.68
N GLU A 90 1.96 5.32 22.44
CA GLU A 90 3.26 4.87 21.94
C GLU A 90 3.17 3.48 21.31
N LEU A 91 2.50 2.54 21.98
CA LEU A 91 2.29 1.19 21.47
C LEU A 91 1.43 1.14 20.20
N VAL A 92 0.38 1.96 20.12
CA VAL A 92 -0.45 2.06 18.91
C VAL A 92 0.34 2.68 17.75
N MET A 93 1.15 3.70 18.02
CA MET A 93 2.05 4.31 17.03
C MET A 93 3.11 3.32 16.56
N GLU A 94 3.67 2.50 17.45
CA GLU A 94 4.58 1.41 17.08
C GLU A 94 3.90 0.39 16.15
N ILE A 95 2.65 0.01 16.43
CA ILE A 95 1.86 -0.87 15.56
C ILE A 95 1.63 -0.25 14.19
N ILE A 96 1.30 1.05 14.14
CA ILE A 96 1.11 1.77 12.89
C ILE A 96 2.42 1.78 12.09
N ASP A 97 3.56 2.05 12.71
CA ASP A 97 4.88 2.02 12.05
C ASP A 97 5.26 0.61 11.57
N MET A 98 4.98 -0.44 12.36
CA MET A 98 5.15 -1.82 11.94
C MET A 98 4.29 -2.16 10.71
N VAL A 99 3.05 -1.64 10.62
CA VAL A 99 2.22 -1.86 9.43
C VAL A 99 2.73 -1.04 8.24
N LYS A 100 3.11 0.23 8.44
CA LYS A 100 3.70 1.12 7.41
C LYS A 100 4.99 0.50 6.85
N SER A 101 5.80 -0.15 7.66
CA SER A 101 7.04 -0.83 7.26
C SER A 101 6.86 -2.18 6.56
N GLY A 102 5.64 -2.63 6.27
CA GLY A 102 5.41 -3.88 5.53
C GLY A 102 5.06 -5.08 6.39
N MET A 103 5.05 -4.98 7.72
CA MET A 103 4.83 -6.13 8.58
C MET A 103 3.35 -6.60 8.53
N GLY A 104 3.16 -7.92 8.43
CA GLY A 104 1.83 -8.54 8.45
C GLY A 104 1.27 -8.62 9.88
N GLN A 105 -0.05 -8.47 10.02
CA GLN A 105 -0.76 -8.48 11.31
C GLN A 105 -0.43 -9.70 12.19
N ALA A 106 -0.25 -10.88 11.57
CA ALA A 106 0.11 -12.09 12.29
C ALA A 106 1.52 -12.04 12.88
N LEU A 107 2.47 -11.44 12.17
CA LEU A 107 3.83 -11.27 12.65
C LEU A 107 3.91 -10.19 13.74
N ILE A 108 3.17 -9.08 13.57
CA ILE A 108 3.02 -8.05 14.61
C ILE A 108 2.46 -8.68 15.90
N ALA A 109 1.39 -9.48 15.81
CA ALA A 109 0.81 -10.15 16.98
C ALA A 109 1.83 -11.05 17.69
N LYS A 110 2.53 -11.89 16.91
CA LYS A 110 3.56 -12.79 17.45
C LYS A 110 4.67 -12.00 18.16
N ARG A 111 5.17 -10.94 17.55
CA ARG A 111 6.24 -10.09 18.08
C ARG A 111 5.84 -9.41 19.40
N LEU A 112 4.64 -8.83 19.45
CA LEU A 112 4.13 -8.19 20.66
C LEU A 112 3.97 -9.20 21.81
N ASN A 113 3.57 -10.43 21.49
CA ASN A 113 3.52 -11.53 22.47
C ASN A 113 4.91 -11.97 22.95
N GLU A 114 5.90 -12.07 22.06
CA GLU A 114 7.28 -12.42 22.41
C GLU A 114 7.94 -11.37 23.31
N ARG A 115 7.62 -10.08 23.11
CA ARG A 115 8.04 -8.97 23.99
C ARG A 115 7.28 -8.91 25.31
N SER A 116 6.34 -9.83 25.56
CA SER A 116 5.46 -9.86 26.74
C SER A 116 4.72 -8.54 26.99
N LEU A 117 4.44 -7.78 25.92
CA LEU A 117 3.68 -6.53 26.03
C LEU A 117 2.19 -6.87 26.21
N PRO A 118 1.54 -6.43 27.28
CA PRO A 118 0.13 -6.70 27.48
C PRO A 118 -0.69 -6.03 26.35
N PRO A 119 -1.72 -6.71 25.81
CA PRO A 119 -2.61 -6.08 24.85
C PRO A 119 -3.32 -4.88 25.48
N VAL A 120 -3.55 -3.84 24.68
CA VAL A 120 -4.25 -2.62 25.14
C VAL A 120 -5.66 -2.94 25.67
N SER A 121 -6.27 -4.05 25.21
CA SER A 121 -7.54 -4.53 25.76
C SER A 121 -7.32 -5.38 27.01
N SER A 122 -8.11 -5.13 28.04
CA SER A 122 -8.15 -5.88 29.30
C SER A 122 -8.62 -7.35 29.20
N HIS A 123 -9.01 -7.82 28.02
CA HIS A 123 -9.63 -9.13 27.83
C HIS A 123 -8.85 -9.97 26.81
N GLY A 124 -7.95 -10.83 27.29
CA GLY A 124 -7.27 -11.84 26.46
C GLY A 124 -5.87 -12.22 26.94
N LYS A 125 -5.45 -13.47 26.68
CA LYS A 125 -4.07 -13.94 26.85
C LYS A 125 -3.26 -13.56 25.60
N GLY A 126 -2.81 -12.30 25.52
CA GLY A 126 -1.93 -11.80 24.46
C GLY A 126 -2.63 -11.18 23.24
N TRP A 127 -1.81 -10.75 22.29
CA TRP A 127 -2.17 -10.11 21.02
C TRP A 127 -2.64 -11.11 19.97
N TYR A 128 -3.74 -10.76 19.31
CA TYR A 128 -4.29 -11.49 18.17
C TYR A 128 -4.26 -10.63 16.90
N PRO A 129 -4.10 -11.23 15.70
CA PRO A 129 -4.10 -10.48 14.44
C PRO A 129 -5.40 -9.69 14.21
N SER A 130 -6.53 -10.25 14.66
CA SER A 130 -7.84 -9.61 14.60
C SER A 130 -7.93 -8.33 15.44
N TYR A 131 -7.20 -8.27 16.56
CA TYR A 131 -7.17 -7.07 17.41
C TYR A 131 -6.32 -5.96 16.77
N ILE A 132 -5.17 -6.32 16.19
CA ILE A 132 -4.35 -5.38 15.40
C ILE A 132 -5.17 -4.84 14.22
N ASN A 133 -5.91 -5.71 13.53
CA ASN A 133 -6.81 -5.30 12.46
C ASN A 133 -7.84 -4.27 12.94
N LYS A 134 -8.46 -4.49 14.11
CA LYS A 134 -9.43 -3.54 14.69
C LYS A 134 -8.80 -2.18 14.98
N ILE A 135 -7.57 -2.14 15.52
CA ILE A 135 -6.85 -0.88 15.79
C ILE A 135 -6.63 -0.12 14.49
N ILE A 136 -6.01 -0.74 13.49
CA ILE A 136 -5.59 -0.07 12.26
C ILE A 136 -6.75 0.23 11.28
N THR A 137 -7.96 -0.29 11.52
CA THR A 137 -9.17 0.10 10.77
C THR A 137 -10.01 1.16 11.49
N ASN A 138 -9.66 1.53 12.72
CA ASN A 138 -10.50 2.39 13.52
C ASN A 138 -10.38 3.86 13.06
N THR A 139 -11.51 4.47 12.67
CA THR A 139 -11.58 5.88 12.25
C THR A 139 -11.21 6.85 13.38
N ALA A 140 -11.30 6.41 14.63
CA ALA A 140 -10.84 7.18 15.78
C ALA A 140 -9.34 7.51 15.73
N LEU A 141 -8.55 6.83 14.89
CA LEU A 141 -7.15 7.18 14.65
C LEU A 141 -6.97 8.59 14.07
N TYR A 142 -7.92 9.07 13.25
CA TYR A 142 -7.94 10.46 12.75
C TYR A 142 -9.07 11.29 13.39
N GLY A 143 -9.58 10.85 14.54
CA GLY A 143 -10.53 11.62 15.33
C GLY A 143 -12.02 11.40 15.00
N GLU A 144 -12.35 10.65 13.96
CA GLU A 144 -13.74 10.52 13.50
C GLU A 144 -14.49 9.40 14.21
N PHE A 145 -15.74 9.69 14.61
CA PHE A 145 -16.65 8.73 15.20
C PHE A 145 -17.81 8.44 14.26
N GLN A 146 -17.98 7.17 13.86
CA GLN A 146 -19.16 6.71 13.14
C GLN A 146 -20.14 6.04 14.11
N PRO A 147 -21.31 6.65 14.41
CA PRO A 147 -22.35 5.97 15.15
C PRO A 147 -22.82 4.75 14.38
N GLN A 148 -23.06 3.65 15.09
CA GLN A 148 -23.59 2.41 14.51
C GLN A 148 -24.83 1.98 15.29
N LEU A 149 -25.85 1.51 14.57
CA LEU A 149 -27.08 0.95 15.13
C LEU A 149 -27.18 -0.53 14.81
N TRP A 150 -27.81 -1.27 15.71
CA TRP A 150 -28.17 -2.66 15.46
C TRP A 150 -29.46 -2.71 14.63
N ASN A 151 -29.34 -3.00 13.34
CA ASN A 151 -30.47 -3.14 12.42
C ASN A 151 -30.51 -4.56 11.87
N SER A 152 -31.62 -5.26 12.05
CA SER A 152 -31.90 -6.58 11.44
C SER A 152 -30.77 -7.61 11.61
N GLY A 153 -30.20 -7.71 12.81
CA GLY A 153 -29.15 -8.69 13.14
C GLY A 153 -27.73 -8.28 12.74
N LYS A 154 -27.51 -7.07 12.22
CA LYS A 154 -26.18 -6.52 11.92
C LYS A 154 -26.00 -5.11 12.44
N LEU A 155 -24.78 -4.78 12.82
CA LEU A 155 -24.38 -3.42 13.17
C LEU A 155 -24.15 -2.62 11.89
N ALA A 156 -24.97 -1.60 11.63
CA ALA A 156 -24.90 -0.76 10.44
C ALA A 156 -24.57 0.70 10.83
N PRO A 157 -23.80 1.44 10.00
CA PRO A 157 -23.60 2.87 10.19
C PRO A 157 -24.94 3.61 10.27
N HIS A 158 -25.05 4.56 11.19
CA HIS A 158 -26.24 5.37 11.37
C HIS A 158 -25.87 6.86 11.45
N GLY A 159 -26.47 7.65 10.56
CA GLY A 159 -26.19 9.08 10.45
C GLY A 159 -24.83 9.39 9.83
N ALA A 160 -24.52 10.69 9.75
CA ALA A 160 -23.23 11.17 9.28
C ALA A 160 -22.11 10.84 10.30
N PRO A 161 -20.87 10.60 9.83
CA PRO A 161 -19.71 10.57 10.70
C PRO A 161 -19.56 11.89 11.46
N VAL A 162 -19.12 11.82 12.70
CA VAL A 162 -18.85 12.98 13.55
C VAL A 162 -17.35 13.24 13.50
N PRO A 163 -16.89 14.30 12.80
CA PRO A 163 -15.48 14.67 12.75
C PRO A 163 -15.02 15.17 14.13
N ASP A 164 -13.70 15.11 14.38
CA ASP A 164 -13.03 15.67 15.57
C ASP A 164 -13.64 15.24 16.92
N TYR A 165 -14.30 14.07 16.96
CA TYR A 165 -14.94 13.54 18.15
C TYR A 165 -13.91 13.02 19.17
N TYR A 166 -12.83 12.39 18.66
CA TYR A 166 -11.70 11.89 19.42
C TYR A 166 -10.42 12.71 19.13
N PRO A 167 -9.46 12.76 20.05
CA PRO A 167 -8.12 13.24 19.74
C PRO A 167 -7.46 12.37 18.66
N ALA A 168 -7.09 12.97 17.53
CA ALA A 168 -6.45 12.28 16.42
C ALA A 168 -5.01 11.89 16.79
N LEU A 169 -4.59 10.68 16.40
CA LEU A 169 -3.20 10.21 16.49
C LEU A 169 -2.44 10.37 15.17
N ILE A 170 -3.15 10.31 14.04
CA ILE A 170 -2.61 10.44 12.68
C ILE A 170 -3.58 11.27 11.82
N THR A 171 -3.10 11.78 10.70
CA THR A 171 -3.98 12.53 9.78
C THR A 171 -4.90 11.60 8.99
N LYS A 172 -5.98 12.16 8.40
CA LYS A 172 -6.93 11.40 7.57
C LYS A 172 -6.24 10.84 6.31
N GLU A 173 -5.30 11.58 5.74
CA GLU A 173 -4.49 11.17 4.59
C GLU A 173 -3.59 9.98 4.96
N GLU A 174 -2.93 10.03 6.12
CA GLU A 174 -2.10 8.93 6.62
C GLU A 174 -2.93 7.67 6.87
N PHE A 175 -4.15 7.81 7.39
CA PHE A 175 -5.05 6.68 7.61
C PHE A 175 -5.45 6.03 6.28
N PHE A 176 -5.83 6.80 5.27
CA PHE A 176 -6.17 6.26 3.95
C PHE A 176 -4.97 5.60 3.27
N TYR A 177 -3.78 6.19 3.40
CA TYR A 177 -2.53 5.56 2.96
C TYR A 177 -2.34 4.19 3.63
N LEU A 178 -2.52 4.09 4.96
CA LEU A 178 -2.46 2.84 5.70
C LEU A 178 -3.50 1.80 5.21
N GLN A 179 -4.72 2.23 4.86
CA GLN A 179 -5.74 1.33 4.30
C GLN A 179 -5.32 0.80 2.92
N ASN A 180 -4.74 1.64 2.06
CA ASN A 180 -4.31 1.26 0.73
C ASN A 180 -3.17 0.23 0.78
N LEU A 181 -2.16 0.45 1.63
CA LEU A 181 -1.07 -0.52 1.86
C LEU A 181 -1.60 -1.92 2.19
N ARG A 182 -2.66 -2.00 3.01
CA ARG A 182 -3.26 -3.27 3.39
C ARG A 182 -4.00 -3.94 2.24
N LYS A 183 -4.70 -3.18 1.40
CA LYS A 183 -5.40 -3.70 0.21
C LYS A 183 -4.41 -4.26 -0.81
N GLU A 184 -3.30 -3.58 -1.07
CA GLU A 184 -2.28 -4.04 -2.02
C GLU A 184 -1.65 -5.38 -1.58
N ARG A 185 -1.45 -5.57 -0.28
CA ARG A 185 -0.92 -6.83 0.30
C ARG A 185 -1.91 -8.00 0.21
N LEU A 186 -3.22 -7.74 0.21
CA LEU A 186 -4.24 -8.77 0.00
C LEU A 186 -4.21 -9.31 -1.44
N PHE A 187 -3.90 -8.46 -2.43
CA PHE A 187 -3.85 -8.84 -3.84
C PHE A 187 -2.51 -9.48 -4.27
N SER A 188 -1.40 -9.13 -3.63
CA SER A 188 -0.06 -9.48 -4.14
C SER A 188 0.44 -10.90 -3.79
N GLY A 189 -0.41 -11.80 -3.28
CA GLY A 189 -0.06 -13.21 -3.02
C GLY A 189 1.08 -13.45 -2.01
N ALA A 190 1.66 -12.38 -1.45
CA ALA A 190 2.74 -12.39 -0.48
C ALA A 190 2.19 -12.72 0.91
N ARG A 191 1.67 -13.95 1.07
CA ARG A 191 1.60 -14.59 2.39
C ARG A 191 3.05 -14.74 2.84
N ALA A 192 3.58 -13.79 3.60
CA ALA A 192 4.85 -13.91 4.31
C ALA A 192 4.81 -15.25 5.08
N ARG A 193 5.49 -16.27 4.56
CA ARG A 193 5.54 -17.58 5.22
C ARG A 193 6.35 -17.40 6.50
N LYS A 194 5.70 -17.56 7.65
CA LYS A 194 6.18 -18.08 8.95
C LYS A 194 7.65 -17.84 9.38
N GLY A 195 8.30 -16.76 8.95
CA GLY A 195 9.69 -16.45 9.28
C GLY A 195 9.81 -15.16 10.08
N THR A 196 10.76 -15.14 11.02
CA THR A 196 11.25 -13.97 11.76
C THR A 196 12.25 -13.12 10.95
N GLU A 197 12.49 -13.49 9.69
CA GLU A 197 13.41 -12.80 8.78
C GLU A 197 12.65 -12.35 7.52
N VAL A 198 13.13 -11.27 6.87
CA VAL A 198 12.82 -10.97 5.47
C VAL A 198 13.93 -11.59 4.63
N PRO A 199 13.82 -12.88 4.25
CA PRO A 199 14.91 -13.59 3.58
C PRO A 199 15.08 -13.15 2.12
N ASN A 200 14.06 -12.51 1.53
CA ASN A 200 14.12 -11.98 0.18
C ASN A 200 13.50 -10.58 0.12
N LEU A 201 14.30 -9.54 -0.09
CA LEU A 201 13.87 -8.14 -0.21
C LEU A 201 12.95 -7.91 -1.42
N LEU A 202 13.08 -8.72 -2.48
CA LEU A 202 12.34 -8.58 -3.74
C LEU A 202 11.28 -9.67 -3.92
N SER A 203 10.83 -10.28 -2.82
CA SER A 203 9.81 -11.33 -2.87
C SER A 203 8.56 -10.83 -3.63
N GLY A 204 8.15 -11.58 -4.66
CA GLY A 204 6.99 -11.25 -5.50
C GLY A 204 7.31 -10.38 -6.73
N LEU A 205 8.46 -9.68 -6.76
CA LEU A 205 8.86 -8.82 -7.87
C LEU A 205 9.76 -9.51 -8.90
N ILE A 206 10.51 -10.55 -8.48
CA ILE A 206 11.49 -11.20 -9.34
C ILE A 206 10.83 -12.19 -10.30
N LYS A 207 11.03 -11.98 -11.61
CA LYS A 207 10.62 -12.88 -12.69
C LYS A 207 11.82 -13.42 -13.46
N CYS A 208 11.64 -14.57 -14.09
CA CYS A 208 12.62 -15.16 -14.97
C CYS A 208 12.62 -14.39 -16.29
N GLY A 209 13.78 -13.89 -16.71
CA GLY A 209 13.94 -13.16 -17.97
C GLY A 209 13.63 -13.98 -19.21
N TYR A 210 13.77 -15.31 -19.15
CA TYR A 210 13.54 -16.20 -20.30
C TYR A 210 12.07 -16.65 -20.48
N CYS A 211 11.36 -16.98 -19.40
CA CYS A 211 10.01 -17.58 -19.48
C CYS A 211 8.93 -16.80 -18.72
N GLY A 212 9.26 -15.68 -18.09
CA GLY A 212 8.31 -14.86 -17.31
C GLY A 212 7.84 -15.49 -15.98
N SER A 213 8.15 -16.75 -15.69
CA SER A 213 7.78 -17.40 -14.42
C SER A 213 8.41 -16.72 -13.22
N THR A 214 7.79 -16.84 -12.05
CA THR A 214 8.33 -16.27 -10.80
C THR A 214 9.66 -16.92 -10.42
N MET A 215 10.64 -16.11 -10.02
CA MET A 215 11.87 -16.60 -9.41
C MET A 215 11.64 -16.78 -7.91
N ILE A 216 11.99 -17.95 -7.41
CA ILE A 216 11.80 -18.33 -6.02
C ILE A 216 13.13 -18.45 -5.30
N LEU A 217 13.11 -18.19 -4.00
CA LEU A 217 14.23 -18.50 -3.13
C LEU A 217 14.22 -20.01 -2.82
N ALA A 218 15.25 -20.71 -3.27
CA ALA A 218 15.50 -22.12 -3.03
C ALA A 218 16.82 -22.30 -2.28
N GLY A 219 17.06 -23.49 -1.73
CA GLY A 219 18.28 -23.79 -0.97
C GLY A 219 17.98 -24.71 0.21
N GLY A 220 19.02 -25.39 0.72
CA GLY A 220 18.90 -26.29 1.86
C GLY A 220 18.68 -25.53 3.17
N SER A 221 18.01 -26.17 4.14
CA SER A 221 18.11 -25.77 5.54
C SER A 221 19.56 -25.86 6.01
N ALA A 222 19.91 -25.12 7.07
CA ALA A 222 21.24 -25.21 7.66
C ALA A 222 21.56 -26.69 7.98
N GLN A 223 22.67 -27.19 7.43
CA GLN A 223 23.10 -28.56 7.66
C GLN A 223 24.00 -28.58 8.90
N ARG A 224 23.64 -29.42 9.88
CA ARG A 224 24.53 -29.73 10.98
C ARG A 224 25.55 -30.75 10.50
N THR A 225 26.82 -30.34 10.47
CA THR A 225 27.95 -31.18 10.10
C THR A 225 28.91 -31.23 11.28
N ARG A 226 29.45 -32.40 11.62
CA ARG A 226 30.52 -32.46 12.63
C ARG A 226 31.83 -31.98 12.01
N SER A 227 32.54 -31.11 12.71
CA SER A 227 33.93 -30.76 12.40
C SER A 227 34.81 -32.00 12.53
N ALA A 228 36.01 -31.94 11.94
CA ALA A 228 37.05 -32.95 12.16
C ALA A 228 37.36 -33.13 13.67
N ASP A 229 37.21 -32.07 14.46
CA ASP A 229 37.42 -32.06 15.92
C ASP A 229 36.19 -32.49 16.75
N GLY A 230 35.15 -33.08 16.11
CA GLY A 230 33.96 -33.59 16.80
C GLY A 230 32.90 -32.54 17.17
N ASN A 231 33.18 -31.24 17.02
CA ASN A 231 32.22 -30.17 17.29
C ASN A 231 31.09 -30.10 16.23
N ASN A 232 29.86 -29.84 16.66
CA ASN A 232 28.73 -29.61 15.77
C ASN A 232 28.85 -28.23 15.10
N VAL A 233 29.20 -28.20 13.82
CA VAL A 233 29.23 -26.98 13.00
C VAL A 233 27.95 -26.90 12.18
N THR A 234 27.18 -25.85 12.39
CA THR A 234 25.99 -25.58 11.58
C THR A 234 26.42 -24.76 10.37
N ARG A 235 26.46 -25.37 9.19
CA ARG A 235 26.73 -24.65 7.94
C ARG A 235 25.41 -24.05 7.43
N PRO A 236 25.27 -22.71 7.36
CA PRO A 236 24.07 -22.10 6.81
C PRO A 236 23.90 -22.54 5.36
N GLY A 237 22.71 -23.01 5.01
CA GLY A 237 22.41 -23.44 3.65
C GLY A 237 22.53 -22.27 2.68
N LYS A 238 23.22 -22.48 1.56
CA LYS A 238 23.35 -21.46 0.51
C LYS A 238 21.98 -21.22 -0.13
N LYS A 239 21.39 -20.04 0.12
CA LYS A 239 20.15 -19.59 -0.52
C LYS A 239 20.44 -19.14 -1.95
N VAL A 240 19.65 -19.60 -2.92
CA VAL A 240 19.79 -19.34 -4.35
C VAL A 240 18.44 -18.94 -4.95
N LEU A 241 18.45 -18.11 -5.98
CA LEU A 241 17.29 -17.85 -6.83
C LEU A 241 17.24 -18.87 -7.96
N VAL A 242 16.05 -19.44 -8.18
CA VAL A 242 15.78 -20.41 -9.25
C VAL A 242 14.41 -20.13 -9.85
N CYS A 243 14.28 -20.33 -11.17
CA CYS A 243 13.00 -20.22 -11.86
C CYS A 243 12.02 -21.32 -11.40
N ASP A 244 10.81 -20.94 -10.97
CA ASP A 244 9.78 -21.90 -10.55
C ASP A 244 9.33 -22.80 -11.71
N GLY A 245 9.13 -22.23 -12.90
CA GLY A 245 8.74 -22.97 -14.10
C GLY A 245 9.78 -24.02 -14.49
N ALA A 246 11.06 -23.65 -14.47
CA ALA A 246 12.16 -24.58 -14.73
C ALA A 246 12.21 -25.73 -13.72
N ARG A 247 12.08 -25.41 -12.43
CA ARG A 247 12.05 -26.41 -11.35
C ARG A 247 10.90 -27.40 -11.50
N ARG A 248 9.76 -26.95 -12.04
CA ARG A 248 8.56 -27.77 -12.28
C ARG A 248 8.58 -28.49 -13.62
N GLY A 249 9.61 -28.32 -14.45
CA GLY A 249 9.74 -28.98 -15.75
C GLY A 249 8.93 -28.31 -16.87
N LEU A 250 8.54 -27.05 -16.73
CA LEU A 250 7.74 -26.30 -17.74
C LEU A 250 8.61 -25.69 -18.86
N GLY A 251 9.70 -26.36 -19.26
CA GLY A 251 10.50 -25.96 -20.43
C GLY A 251 11.48 -24.79 -20.26
N CYS A 252 11.83 -24.40 -19.02
CA CYS A 252 12.83 -23.36 -18.75
C CYS A 252 14.09 -23.93 -18.09
N PHE A 253 15.19 -23.16 -18.11
CA PHE A 253 16.47 -23.55 -17.50
C PHE A 253 16.52 -23.26 -16.00
N ALA A 254 16.91 -24.26 -15.20
CA ALA A 254 17.03 -24.15 -13.74
C ALA A 254 18.40 -23.60 -13.30
N VAL A 255 18.84 -22.50 -13.91
CA VAL A 255 20.14 -21.87 -13.60
C VAL A 255 20.05 -21.14 -12.27
N GLN A 256 20.98 -21.46 -11.36
CA GLN A 256 20.98 -20.91 -10.00
C GLN A 256 21.79 -19.62 -9.92
N TRP A 257 21.24 -18.62 -9.23
CA TRP A 257 21.97 -17.40 -8.84
C TRP A 257 22.05 -17.33 -7.31
N PRO A 258 23.26 -17.30 -6.70
CA PRO A 258 23.38 -17.09 -5.25
C PRO A 258 22.64 -15.82 -4.82
N TYR A 259 21.73 -15.95 -3.84
CA TYR A 259 20.87 -14.83 -3.46
C TYR A 259 21.67 -13.68 -2.84
N LYS A 260 22.71 -14.00 -2.06
CA LYS A 260 23.59 -12.99 -1.45
C LYS A 260 24.23 -12.10 -2.51
N ASP A 261 24.77 -12.70 -3.57
CA ASP A 261 25.45 -11.95 -4.64
C ASP A 261 24.44 -11.08 -5.39
N PHE A 262 23.27 -11.63 -5.73
CA PHE A 262 22.19 -10.85 -6.36
C PHE A 262 21.72 -9.69 -5.47
N GLU A 263 21.50 -9.95 -4.18
CA GLU A 263 21.08 -8.93 -3.22
C GLU A 263 22.13 -7.82 -3.09
N SER A 264 23.42 -8.17 -2.99
CA SER A 264 24.52 -7.21 -2.97
C SER A 264 24.53 -6.34 -4.23
N SER A 265 24.44 -6.94 -5.42
CA SER A 265 24.44 -6.17 -6.68
C SER A 265 23.21 -5.28 -6.82
N PHE A 266 22.04 -5.76 -6.39
CA PHE A 266 20.83 -4.96 -6.39
C PHE A 266 20.91 -3.79 -5.40
N LEU A 267 21.41 -4.02 -4.18
CA LEU A 267 21.58 -2.97 -3.18
C LEU A 267 22.67 -1.96 -3.59
N THR A 268 23.77 -2.42 -4.19
CA THR A 268 24.76 -1.54 -4.81
C THR A 268 24.09 -0.67 -5.85
N PHE A 269 23.32 -1.25 -6.79
CA PHE A 269 22.58 -0.47 -7.78
C PHE A 269 21.69 0.60 -7.14
N CYS A 270 21.01 0.27 -6.03
CA CYS A 270 20.22 1.25 -5.28
C CYS A 270 21.05 2.32 -4.56
N ARG A 271 22.35 2.09 -4.29
CA ARG A 271 23.27 3.02 -3.62
C ARG A 271 24.07 3.88 -4.61
N THR A 272 24.56 3.30 -5.71
CA THR A 272 25.55 3.92 -6.59
C THR A 272 24.97 4.95 -7.54
N ILE A 273 23.67 4.94 -7.79
CA ILE A 273 23.07 5.89 -8.72
C ILE A 273 21.94 6.62 -8.02
N GLN A 274 21.85 7.93 -8.29
CA GLN A 274 20.77 8.78 -7.86
C GLN A 274 19.46 8.16 -8.35
N LEU A 275 18.74 7.46 -7.46
CA LEU A 275 17.43 6.85 -7.72
C LEU A 275 16.47 7.82 -8.46
N LYS A 276 16.67 9.13 -8.27
CA LYS A 276 15.98 10.25 -8.94
C LYS A 276 16.12 10.28 -10.47
N GLU A 277 17.20 9.77 -11.05
CA GLU A 277 17.38 9.76 -12.52
C GLU A 277 17.01 8.41 -13.14
N ILE A 278 16.84 7.37 -12.32
CA ILE A 278 16.63 5.99 -12.78
C ILE A 278 15.17 5.55 -12.69
N LEU A 279 14.49 5.88 -11.60
CA LEU A 279 13.15 5.38 -11.35
C LEU A 279 12.09 6.12 -12.16
N PHE A 280 12.45 7.28 -12.70
CA PHE A 280 11.57 8.12 -13.47
C PHE A 280 12.02 8.11 -14.93
N ASP A 281 11.05 7.99 -15.82
CA ASP A 281 11.30 8.20 -17.25
C ASP A 281 11.85 9.62 -17.42
N VAL A 282 13.01 9.78 -18.06
CA VAL A 282 13.62 11.10 -18.26
C VAL A 282 12.63 12.01 -19.01
N ASP A 283 11.95 11.43 -19.99
CA ASP A 283 10.88 12.06 -20.76
C ASP A 283 9.68 12.49 -19.89
N ALA A 284 9.36 11.75 -18.83
CA ALA A 284 8.27 12.10 -17.91
C ALA A 284 8.69 13.19 -16.91
N VAL A 285 9.95 13.22 -16.48
CA VAL A 285 10.49 14.28 -15.62
C VAL A 285 10.61 15.59 -16.40
N GLU A 286 11.12 15.52 -17.64
CA GLU A 286 11.18 16.68 -18.55
C GLU A 286 9.78 17.19 -18.88
N GLY A 287 8.84 16.31 -19.26
CA GLY A 287 7.46 16.71 -19.53
C GLY A 287 6.74 17.32 -18.32
N GLU A 288 7.10 16.94 -17.10
CA GLU A 288 6.52 17.51 -15.88
C GLU A 288 7.19 18.83 -15.47
N GLN A 289 8.49 18.99 -15.71
CA GLN A 289 9.17 20.28 -15.61
C GLN A 289 8.64 21.28 -16.63
N ASP A 290 8.43 20.86 -17.87
CA ASP A 290 7.84 21.68 -18.93
C ASP A 290 6.40 22.10 -18.57
N ARG A 291 5.63 21.16 -18.00
CA ARG A 291 4.29 21.47 -17.48
C ARG A 291 4.34 22.47 -16.34
N GLN A 292 5.29 22.33 -15.41
CA GLN A 292 5.47 23.28 -14.32
C GLN A 292 5.86 24.67 -14.84
N LEU A 293 6.82 24.75 -15.77
CA LEU A 293 7.23 26.00 -16.42
C LEU A 293 6.07 26.66 -17.18
N SER A 294 5.27 25.86 -17.89
CA SER A 294 4.07 26.32 -18.59
C SER A 294 3.03 26.91 -17.63
N LEU A 295 2.76 26.23 -16.51
CA LEU A 295 1.82 26.70 -15.48
C LEU A 295 2.31 28.00 -14.84
N VAL A 296 3.60 28.08 -14.49
CA VAL A 296 4.21 29.30 -13.95
C VAL A 296 4.11 30.46 -14.95
N GLY A 297 4.39 30.21 -16.23
CA GLY A 297 4.24 31.22 -17.29
C GLY A 297 2.80 31.71 -17.46
N ARG A 298 1.82 30.80 -17.42
CA ARG A 298 0.39 31.16 -17.46
C ARG A 298 -0.03 31.98 -16.25
N LEU A 299 0.42 31.60 -15.05
CA LEU A 299 0.14 32.30 -13.81
C LEU A 299 0.70 33.73 -13.85
N GLN A 300 1.96 33.89 -14.27
CA GLN A 300 2.59 35.20 -14.41
C GLN A 300 1.85 36.09 -15.44
N SER A 301 1.36 35.51 -16.54
CA SER A 301 0.55 36.23 -17.52
C SER A 301 -0.79 36.72 -16.94
N VAL A 302 -1.50 35.87 -16.20
CA VAL A 302 -2.76 36.24 -15.54
C VAL A 302 -2.53 37.29 -14.46
N GLU A 303 -1.47 37.16 -13.64
CA GLU A 303 -1.12 38.16 -12.63
C GLU A 303 -0.79 39.53 -13.25
N SER A 304 -0.09 39.54 -14.39
CA SER A 304 0.21 40.77 -15.12
C SER A 304 -1.07 41.42 -15.64
N ALA A 305 -2.01 40.63 -16.16
CA ALA A 305 -3.31 41.12 -16.64
C ALA A 305 -4.19 41.66 -15.50
N ILE A 306 -4.20 40.99 -14.34
CA ILE A 306 -4.88 41.48 -13.13
C ILE A 306 -4.29 42.82 -12.71
N ASN A 307 -2.96 42.91 -12.61
CA ASN A 307 -2.30 44.14 -12.20
C ASN A 307 -2.58 45.31 -13.16
N GLU A 308 -2.62 45.06 -14.47
CA GLU A 308 -2.99 46.06 -15.47
C GLU A 308 -4.45 46.51 -15.32
N ALA A 309 -5.39 45.57 -15.18
CA ALA A 309 -6.81 45.88 -15.01
C ALA A 309 -7.08 46.60 -13.68
N SER A 310 -6.44 46.19 -12.58
CA SER A 310 -6.50 46.86 -11.28
C SER A 310 -5.90 48.27 -11.34
N THR A 311 -4.80 48.48 -12.07
CA THR A 311 -4.23 49.82 -12.27
C THR A 311 -5.18 50.72 -13.06
N ARG A 312 -5.84 50.20 -14.11
CA ARG A 312 -6.86 50.95 -14.86
C ARG A 312 -8.06 51.30 -13.98
N LEU A 313 -8.50 50.37 -13.13
CA LEU A 313 -9.59 50.58 -12.19
C LEU A 313 -9.23 51.66 -11.16
N ALA A 314 -8.03 51.61 -10.58
CA ALA A 314 -7.54 52.64 -9.65
C ALA A 314 -7.54 54.04 -10.28
N ARG A 315 -7.03 54.17 -11.52
CA ARG A 315 -7.07 55.45 -12.25
C ARG A 315 -8.49 55.98 -12.50
N LEU A 316 -9.44 55.08 -12.75
CA LEU A 316 -10.84 55.46 -12.93
C LEU A 316 -11.49 55.88 -11.60
N MET A 317 -11.12 55.24 -10.48
CA MET A 317 -11.56 55.64 -9.15
C MET A 317 -11.00 57.01 -8.75
N ASP A 318 -9.70 57.26 -8.94
CA ASP A 318 -9.07 58.56 -8.65
C ASP A 318 -9.74 59.71 -9.43
N ALA A 319 -10.14 59.44 -10.68
CA ALA A 319 -10.84 60.42 -11.51
C ALA A 319 -12.28 60.74 -11.03
N LEU A 320 -12.91 59.81 -10.28
CA LEU A 320 -14.26 59.97 -9.74
C LEU A 320 -14.29 60.76 -8.42
N GLU A 321 -13.19 60.76 -7.65
CA GLU A 321 -13.09 61.56 -6.43
C GLU A 321 -13.09 63.08 -6.71
N LEU A 322 -12.90 63.49 -7.98
CA LEU A 322 -12.80 64.87 -8.43
C LEU A 322 -14.10 65.45 -9.05
N GLY A 323 -15.20 64.68 -9.15
CA GLY A 323 -16.49 65.19 -9.67
C GLY A 323 -17.56 64.14 -9.97
N ASP A 324 -18.78 64.61 -10.29
CA ASP A 324 -19.98 63.77 -10.50
C ASP A 324 -19.85 62.88 -11.76
N ALA A 325 -20.06 61.58 -11.59
CA ALA A 325 -19.69 60.55 -12.55
C ALA A 325 -20.74 60.30 -13.64
N PRO A 326 -20.38 60.36 -14.95
CA PRO A 326 -21.28 59.89 -16.01
C PRO A 326 -21.58 58.39 -15.89
N ALA A 327 -22.83 57.97 -16.16
CA ALA A 327 -23.26 56.57 -16.08
C ALA A 327 -22.39 55.58 -16.91
N ALA A 328 -21.73 56.06 -17.96
CA ALA A 328 -20.80 55.28 -18.78
C ALA A 328 -19.53 54.85 -18.00
N VAL A 329 -19.04 55.67 -17.08
CA VAL A 329 -17.85 55.36 -16.26
C VAL A 329 -18.18 54.28 -15.23
N ILE A 330 -19.35 54.38 -14.58
CA ILE A 330 -19.85 53.38 -13.64
C ILE A 330 -20.02 52.02 -14.33
N LYS A 331 -20.53 52.01 -15.58
CA LYS A 331 -20.62 50.78 -16.38
C LYS A 331 -19.24 50.17 -16.64
N ARG A 332 -18.25 50.99 -17.02
CA ARG A 332 -16.89 50.51 -17.30
C ARG A 332 -16.18 49.97 -16.06
N ILE A 333 -16.41 50.56 -14.88
CA ILE A 333 -15.88 50.04 -13.61
C ILE A 333 -16.45 48.66 -13.32
N ARG A 334 -17.77 48.48 -13.42
CA ARG A 334 -18.39 47.15 -13.22
C ARG A 334 -17.87 46.09 -14.18
N GLU A 335 -17.62 46.46 -15.44
CA GLU A 335 -16.99 45.56 -16.42
C GLU A 335 -15.58 45.15 -15.99
N LEU A 336 -14.74 46.12 -15.57
CA LEU A 336 -13.38 45.84 -15.11
C LEU A 336 -13.36 45.04 -13.80
N GLU A 337 -14.26 45.33 -12.85
CA GLU A 337 -14.43 44.53 -11.63
C GLU A 337 -14.81 43.08 -11.96
N HIS A 338 -15.70 42.89 -12.93
CA HIS A 338 -16.09 41.56 -13.39
C HIS A 338 -14.93 40.82 -14.08
N GLU A 339 -14.19 41.50 -14.97
CA GLU A 339 -12.99 40.97 -15.62
C GLU A 339 -11.93 40.54 -14.58
N VAL A 340 -11.65 41.40 -13.58
CA VAL A 340 -10.74 41.10 -12.47
C VAL A 340 -11.24 39.91 -11.65
N GLY A 341 -12.55 39.81 -11.38
CA GLY A 341 -13.15 38.67 -10.70
C GLY A 341 -12.93 37.34 -11.44
N ILE A 342 -13.13 37.34 -12.76
CA ILE A 342 -12.87 36.16 -13.61
C ILE A 342 -11.38 35.81 -13.59
N MET A 343 -10.49 36.78 -13.77
CA MET A 343 -9.04 36.53 -13.76
C MET A 343 -8.55 36.00 -12.41
N ASN A 344 -9.07 36.51 -11.29
CA ASN A 344 -8.76 35.99 -9.96
C ASN A 344 -9.20 34.53 -9.79
N SER A 345 -10.38 34.16 -10.30
CA SER A 345 -10.82 32.75 -10.25
C SER A 345 -9.90 31.82 -11.05
N SER A 346 -9.44 32.28 -12.22
CA SER A 346 -8.46 31.57 -13.06
C SER A 346 -7.09 31.45 -12.37
N LYS A 347 -6.65 32.52 -11.69
CA LYS A 347 -5.43 32.50 -10.88
C LYS A 347 -5.48 31.42 -9.80
N THR A 348 -6.56 31.37 -9.01
CA THR A 348 -6.72 30.32 -7.98
C THR A 348 -6.70 28.90 -8.56
N GLN A 349 -7.33 28.67 -9.71
CA GLN A 349 -7.30 27.37 -10.37
C GLN A 349 -5.87 26.97 -10.80
N LEU A 350 -5.12 27.92 -11.36
CA LEU A 350 -3.71 27.69 -11.75
C LEU A 350 -2.80 27.47 -10.55
N GLU A 351 -3.01 28.18 -9.44
CA GLU A 351 -2.29 27.99 -8.17
C GLU A 351 -2.54 26.59 -7.59
N ASP A 352 -3.80 26.14 -7.58
CA ASP A 352 -4.16 24.79 -7.14
C ASP A 352 -3.53 23.71 -8.03
N GLU A 353 -3.61 23.86 -9.36
CA GLU A 353 -2.95 22.96 -10.30
C GLU A 353 -1.43 22.91 -10.09
N LEU A 354 -0.79 24.07 -9.91
CA LEU A 354 0.65 24.15 -9.65
C LEU A 354 1.02 23.45 -8.34
N LEU A 355 0.24 23.67 -7.28
CA LEU A 355 0.45 23.05 -5.98
C LEU A 355 0.35 21.51 -6.08
N THR A 356 -0.62 20.98 -6.83
CA THR A 356 -0.76 19.53 -7.01
C THR A 356 0.46 18.91 -7.70
N VAL A 357 0.99 19.55 -8.74
CA VAL A 357 2.20 19.10 -9.46
C VAL A 357 3.43 19.17 -8.55
N GLN A 358 3.58 20.25 -7.78
CA GLN A 358 4.70 20.40 -6.85
C GLN A 358 4.66 19.38 -5.72
N LEU A 359 3.48 19.10 -5.15
CA LEU A 359 3.31 18.08 -4.10
C LEU A 359 3.61 16.68 -4.63
N SER A 360 3.23 16.36 -5.87
CA SER A 360 3.55 15.09 -6.51
C SER A 360 5.06 14.91 -6.69
N ALA A 361 5.76 15.97 -7.13
CA ALA A 361 7.21 15.98 -7.30
C ALA A 361 7.94 15.85 -5.96
N LYS A 362 7.52 16.62 -4.95
CA LYS A 362 8.10 16.59 -3.61
C LYS A 362 7.92 15.24 -2.93
N ARG A 363 6.73 14.64 -2.99
CA ARG A 363 6.49 13.29 -2.43
C ARG A 363 7.43 12.26 -3.06
N ARG A 364 7.65 12.33 -4.38
CA ARG A 364 8.57 11.43 -5.09
C ARG A 364 10.02 11.60 -4.63
N THR A 365 10.48 12.84 -4.44
CA THR A 365 11.85 13.08 -3.94
C THR A 365 12.03 12.60 -2.51
N ASP A 366 11.02 12.81 -1.65
CA ASP A 366 11.05 12.42 -0.25
C ASP A 366 11.06 10.88 -0.09
N GLU A 367 10.32 10.16 -0.93
CA GLU A 367 10.32 8.69 -0.96
C GLU A 367 11.71 8.15 -1.31
N VAL A 368 12.38 8.71 -2.33
CA VAL A 368 13.73 8.31 -2.73
C VAL A 368 14.76 8.59 -1.63
N GLU A 369 14.71 9.77 -1.02
CA GLU A 369 15.58 10.16 0.10
C GLU A 369 15.41 9.20 1.28
N THR A 370 14.17 8.83 1.58
CA THR A 370 13.82 7.87 2.64
C THR A 370 14.40 6.49 2.35
N VAL A 371 14.33 6.00 1.11
CA VAL A 371 14.95 4.72 0.73
C VAL A 371 16.46 4.78 0.97
N ARG A 372 17.14 5.82 0.49
CA ARG A 372 18.58 5.98 0.68
C ARG A 372 18.97 5.99 2.16
N ALA A 373 18.28 6.79 2.98
CA ALA A 373 18.53 6.87 4.41
C ALA A 373 18.28 5.53 5.13
N THR A 374 17.33 4.72 4.68
CA THR A 374 17.12 3.36 5.22
C THR A 374 18.18 2.36 4.77
N LEU A 375 18.69 2.49 3.54
CA LEU A 375 19.76 1.64 2.99
C LEU A 375 21.11 1.86 3.66
N GLU A 376 21.39 3.07 4.15
CA GLU A 376 22.60 3.38 4.93
C GLU A 376 22.56 2.74 6.31
N LYS A 377 21.37 2.61 6.91
CA LYS A 377 21.18 1.97 8.22
C LYS A 377 21.31 0.45 8.17
N LEU A 378 21.41 -0.18 7.00
CA LEU A 378 21.53 -1.64 6.89
C LEU A 378 22.84 -2.18 7.45
N ASP A 379 23.92 -1.41 7.31
CA ASP A 379 25.27 -1.88 7.61
C ASP A 379 25.49 -1.83 9.15
N GLY A 380 25.74 -2.99 9.76
CA GLY A 380 26.03 -3.10 11.21
C GLY A 380 24.82 -3.43 12.11
N LEU A 381 23.61 -3.56 11.57
CA LEU A 381 22.45 -4.00 12.36
C LEU A 381 22.37 -5.52 12.50
N SER A 382 21.90 -5.98 13.66
CA SER A 382 21.68 -7.41 13.93
C SER A 382 20.34 -7.67 14.62
N GLY A 383 19.83 -8.89 14.45
CA GLY A 383 18.59 -9.33 15.07
C GLY A 383 17.37 -8.53 14.62
N ASP A 384 16.70 -7.92 15.59
CA ASP A 384 15.34 -7.42 15.45
C ASP A 384 15.24 -6.09 14.70
N THR A 385 16.22 -5.22 14.90
CA THR A 385 16.35 -3.94 14.20
C THR A 385 16.65 -4.15 12.72
N LEU A 386 17.49 -5.14 12.40
CA LEU A 386 17.78 -5.54 11.02
C LEU A 386 16.51 -6.01 10.30
N PHE A 387 15.65 -6.78 10.98
CA PHE A 387 14.38 -7.21 10.41
C PHE A 387 13.49 -6.00 10.03
N MET A 388 13.31 -5.06 10.96
CA MET A 388 12.48 -3.87 10.75
C MET A 388 12.97 -3.03 9.58
N VAL A 389 14.29 -2.80 9.50
CA VAL A 389 14.89 -2.05 8.40
C VAL A 389 14.74 -2.78 7.07
N ARG A 390 14.96 -4.10 7.03
CA ARG A 390 14.77 -4.92 5.81
C ARG A 390 13.31 -4.94 5.35
N ALA A 391 12.36 -5.01 6.28
CA ALA A 391 10.94 -4.94 5.96
C ALA A 391 10.59 -3.60 5.31
N LYS A 392 11.04 -2.50 5.93
CA LYS A 392 10.83 -1.14 5.41
C LYS A 392 11.42 -0.95 4.02
N ILE A 393 12.65 -1.42 3.80
CA ILE A 393 13.31 -1.39 2.49
C ILE A 393 12.52 -2.20 1.46
N SER A 394 12.10 -3.42 1.80
CA SER A 394 11.31 -4.27 0.89
C SER A 394 9.98 -3.62 0.51
N GLU A 395 9.33 -2.91 1.44
CA GLU A 395 8.10 -2.15 1.17
C GLU A 395 8.38 -0.99 0.21
N HIS A 396 9.41 -0.18 0.49
CA HIS A 396 9.76 0.96 -0.37
C HIS A 396 10.15 0.51 -1.79
N ILE A 397 10.92 -0.58 -1.91
CA ILE A 397 11.24 -1.22 -3.19
C ILE A 397 9.96 -1.60 -3.95
N ARG A 398 8.95 -2.16 -3.27
CA ARG A 398 7.67 -2.54 -3.89
C ARG A 398 6.82 -1.35 -4.35
N HIS A 399 6.99 -0.18 -3.74
CA HIS A 399 6.34 1.05 -4.23
C HIS A 399 7.00 1.57 -5.50
N LEU A 400 8.33 1.48 -5.60
CA LEU A 400 9.10 2.07 -6.69
C LEU A 400 9.22 1.15 -7.91
N ILE A 401 9.37 -0.16 -7.68
CA ILE A 401 9.67 -1.15 -8.72
C ILE A 401 8.43 -1.99 -9.05
N GLU A 402 8.14 -2.11 -10.34
CA GLU A 402 7.06 -2.95 -10.87
C GLU A 402 7.52 -4.40 -10.98
N ILE A 403 8.67 -4.63 -11.61
CA ILE A 403 9.19 -5.96 -11.91
C ILE A 403 10.71 -5.95 -12.06
N VAL A 404 11.34 -7.03 -11.59
CA VAL A 404 12.78 -7.29 -11.81
C VAL A 404 12.91 -8.58 -12.60
N ARG A 405 13.41 -8.53 -13.83
CA ARG A 405 13.65 -9.73 -14.64
C ARG A 405 15.10 -10.14 -14.51
N VAL A 406 15.35 -11.39 -14.13
CA VAL A 406 16.69 -11.90 -13.89
C VAL A 406 17.06 -12.86 -15.00
N PHE A 407 18.29 -12.72 -15.52
CA PHE A 407 18.86 -13.54 -16.59
C PHE A 407 20.11 -14.29 -16.06
N PRO A 408 19.95 -15.38 -15.28
CA PRO A 408 21.08 -16.08 -14.65
C PRO A 408 22.06 -16.77 -15.60
N ALA A 409 21.72 -16.90 -16.88
CA ALA A 409 22.57 -17.46 -17.93
C ALA A 409 23.10 -16.40 -18.92
N GLY A 410 22.80 -15.12 -18.67
CA GLY A 410 23.04 -14.02 -19.60
C GLY A 410 22.09 -14.04 -20.80
N THR A 411 22.50 -13.37 -21.88
CA THR A 411 21.69 -13.25 -23.09
C THR A 411 21.63 -14.60 -23.80
N LEU A 412 20.41 -15.09 -24.02
CA LEU A 412 20.12 -16.28 -24.81
C LEU A 412 19.30 -15.85 -26.02
N THR A 413 19.74 -16.24 -27.20
CA THR A 413 19.08 -15.95 -28.47
C THR A 413 18.07 -17.05 -28.76
N SER A 414 16.85 -16.69 -29.15
CA SER A 414 15.85 -17.68 -29.52
C SER A 414 16.21 -18.37 -30.84
N PRO A 415 15.74 -19.61 -31.09
CA PRO A 415 15.95 -20.27 -32.39
C PRO A 415 15.41 -19.45 -33.57
N GLU A 416 14.30 -18.73 -33.38
CA GLU A 416 13.68 -17.88 -34.39
C GLU A 416 14.54 -16.66 -34.73
N GLU A 417 15.13 -16.00 -33.72
CA GLU A 417 16.06 -14.89 -33.91
C GLU A 417 17.34 -15.32 -34.62
N ILE A 418 17.85 -16.52 -34.31
CA ILE A 418 19.00 -17.08 -35.01
C ILE A 418 18.67 -17.33 -36.48
N GLU A 419 17.48 -17.85 -36.78
CA GLU A 419 17.07 -18.10 -38.16
C GLU A 419 16.85 -16.79 -38.93
N ALA A 420 16.24 -15.77 -38.30
CA ALA A 420 16.09 -14.45 -38.88
C ALA A 420 17.45 -13.78 -39.15
N LEU A 421 18.39 -13.88 -38.21
CA LEU A 421 19.75 -13.38 -38.37
C LEU A 421 20.50 -14.13 -39.48
N ARG A 422 20.35 -15.46 -39.54
CA ARG A 422 20.92 -16.30 -40.58
C ARG A 422 20.40 -15.86 -41.95
N ALA A 423 19.10 -15.70 -42.10
CA ALA A 423 18.46 -15.26 -43.34
C ALA A 423 18.98 -13.86 -43.75
N GLY A 424 19.01 -12.90 -42.84
CA GLY A 424 19.46 -11.53 -43.14
C GLY A 424 20.95 -11.44 -43.50
N LEU A 425 21.82 -12.23 -42.85
CA LEU A 425 23.25 -12.28 -43.18
C LEU A 425 23.52 -12.96 -44.53
N VAL A 426 22.76 -14.01 -44.86
CA VAL A 426 22.86 -14.65 -46.18
C VAL A 426 22.36 -13.71 -47.28
N GLU A 427 21.26 -12.98 -47.05
CA GLU A 427 20.74 -11.98 -47.97
C GLU A 427 21.72 -10.81 -48.19
N SER A 428 22.48 -10.45 -47.15
CA SER A 428 23.55 -9.45 -47.21
C SER A 428 24.83 -9.93 -47.92
N GLY A 429 24.83 -11.16 -48.46
CA GLY A 429 25.92 -11.70 -49.30
C GLY A 429 27.01 -12.46 -48.54
N PHE A 430 26.84 -12.78 -47.25
CA PHE A 430 27.79 -13.61 -46.51
C PHE A 430 27.61 -15.10 -46.84
N SER A 431 28.71 -15.86 -46.92
CA SER A 431 28.65 -17.29 -47.18
C SER A 431 28.06 -18.06 -46.00
N ALA A 432 27.27 -19.10 -46.28
CA ALA A 432 26.61 -19.92 -45.25
C ALA A 432 27.59 -20.46 -44.20
N ALA A 433 28.80 -20.88 -44.60
CA ALA A 433 29.83 -21.36 -43.68
C ALA A 433 30.33 -20.26 -42.71
N ARG A 434 30.45 -19.01 -43.18
CA ARG A 434 30.86 -17.88 -42.35
C ARG A 434 29.76 -17.44 -41.40
N VAL A 435 28.51 -17.45 -41.87
CA VAL A 435 27.33 -17.18 -41.04
C VAL A 435 27.19 -18.22 -39.94
N GLU A 436 27.37 -19.50 -40.26
CA GLU A 436 27.29 -20.57 -39.26
C GLU A 436 28.42 -20.50 -38.23
N ALA A 437 29.66 -20.23 -38.67
CA ALA A 437 30.78 -20.00 -37.77
C ALA A 437 30.49 -18.82 -36.82
N TYR A 438 30.00 -17.70 -37.35
CA TYR A 438 29.63 -16.53 -36.56
C TYR A 438 28.54 -16.82 -35.52
N ILE A 439 27.45 -17.47 -35.93
CA ILE A 439 26.35 -17.86 -35.04
C ILE A 439 26.86 -18.80 -33.95
N SER A 440 27.66 -19.82 -34.30
CA SER A 440 28.18 -20.80 -33.33
C SER A 440 29.14 -20.20 -32.30
N GLU A 441 29.86 -19.14 -32.66
CA GLU A 441 30.83 -18.46 -31.81
C GLU A 441 30.19 -17.39 -30.91
N HIS A 442 29.17 -16.69 -31.41
CA HIS A 442 28.62 -15.49 -30.74
C HIS A 442 27.22 -15.68 -30.15
N MET A 443 26.41 -16.64 -30.64
CA MET A 443 25.02 -16.82 -30.20
C MET A 443 24.85 -18.10 -29.37
N ARG A 444 23.95 -18.05 -28.37
CA ARG A 444 23.68 -19.18 -27.48
C ARG A 444 22.17 -19.35 -27.26
N THR A 445 21.63 -20.51 -27.60
CA THR A 445 20.23 -20.88 -27.32
C THR A 445 20.06 -21.51 -25.94
N GLU A 446 21.12 -22.15 -25.42
CA GLU A 446 21.11 -22.82 -24.12
C GLU A 446 22.19 -22.27 -23.17
N PRO A 447 21.96 -22.30 -21.86
CA PRO A 447 22.97 -21.96 -20.87
C PRO A 447 24.18 -22.90 -20.96
N LYS A 448 25.38 -22.34 -20.81
CA LYS A 448 26.63 -23.12 -20.72
C LYS A 448 26.50 -24.19 -19.61
N ARG A 449 26.95 -25.42 -19.89
CA ARG A 449 27.02 -26.54 -18.93
C ARG A 449 28.45 -27.00 -18.72
N THR A 450 28.75 -27.47 -17.50
CA THR A 450 30.01 -28.13 -17.13
C THR A 450 29.76 -29.62 -16.84
N GLY A 451 30.57 -30.50 -17.42
CA GLY A 451 30.43 -31.96 -17.33
C GLY A 451 29.67 -32.57 -18.52
N ARG A 452 29.77 -33.90 -18.69
CA ARG A 452 29.14 -34.63 -19.81
C ARG A 452 27.75 -35.15 -19.45
N GLY A 453 26.82 -35.11 -20.41
CA GLY A 453 25.48 -35.72 -20.32
C GLY A 453 24.48 -34.95 -19.45
N VAL A 454 23.35 -35.60 -19.13
CA VAL A 454 22.20 -35.04 -18.38
C VAL A 454 22.58 -34.58 -16.95
N ARG A 455 23.72 -35.04 -16.42
CA ARG A 455 24.26 -34.66 -15.10
C ARG A 455 25.13 -33.39 -15.14
N GLY A 456 25.35 -32.79 -16.32
CA GLY A 456 26.08 -31.54 -16.46
C GLY A 456 25.41 -30.41 -15.68
N ARG A 457 26.17 -29.73 -14.82
CA ARG A 457 25.65 -28.58 -14.06
C ARG A 457 25.77 -27.32 -14.90
N TYR A 458 24.73 -26.48 -14.88
CA TYR A 458 24.82 -25.15 -15.48
C TYR A 458 26.01 -24.38 -14.89
N VAL A 459 26.76 -23.73 -15.76
CA VAL A 459 27.93 -22.94 -15.37
C VAL A 459 27.46 -21.76 -14.51
N THR A 460 28.08 -21.60 -13.34
CA THR A 460 27.84 -20.48 -12.43
C THR A 460 29.02 -19.50 -12.41
N ARG A 461 29.91 -19.56 -13.40
CA ARG A 461 31.17 -18.80 -13.49
C ARG A 461 31.06 -17.57 -14.43
N LYS A 462 32.10 -16.73 -14.39
CA LYS A 462 32.33 -15.45 -15.11
C LYS A 462 31.79 -15.39 -16.55
N ASP A 463 31.88 -16.49 -17.30
CA ASP A 463 31.53 -16.55 -18.73
C ASP A 463 30.02 -16.64 -19.03
N THR A 464 29.17 -16.52 -18.00
CA THR A 464 27.71 -16.50 -18.18
C THR A 464 27.18 -15.14 -18.61
N GLY A 465 27.83 -14.03 -18.23
CA GLY A 465 27.36 -12.69 -18.59
C GLY A 465 25.99 -12.37 -17.97
N ARG A 466 25.82 -12.68 -16.69
CA ARG A 466 24.54 -12.50 -15.97
C ARG A 466 24.17 -11.03 -15.88
N TYR A 467 22.88 -10.76 -15.99
CA TYR A 467 22.33 -9.43 -15.78
C TYR A 467 20.90 -9.52 -15.25
N PHE A 468 20.38 -8.41 -14.80
CA PHE A 468 18.97 -8.26 -14.50
C PHE A 468 18.46 -6.93 -15.01
N THR A 469 17.18 -6.88 -15.36
CA THR A 469 16.52 -5.65 -15.76
C THR A 469 15.52 -5.22 -14.70
N ILE A 470 15.39 -3.91 -14.52
CA ILE A 470 14.46 -3.31 -13.57
C ILE A 470 13.51 -2.43 -14.37
N LYS A 471 12.21 -2.64 -14.16
CA LYS A 471 11.16 -1.74 -14.61
C LYS A 471 10.54 -1.07 -13.38
N ALA A 472 10.68 0.25 -13.29
CA ALA A 472 10.04 1.07 -12.28
C ALA A 472 8.56 1.29 -12.62
N LYS A 473 7.72 1.50 -11.60
CA LYS A 473 6.30 1.81 -11.83
C LYS A 473 6.10 3.14 -12.57
N ASN A 474 7.08 4.04 -12.50
CA ASN A 474 7.05 5.36 -13.14
C ASN A 474 7.76 5.37 -14.50
N GLY A 475 7.89 4.21 -15.16
CA GLY A 475 8.36 4.11 -16.56
C GLY A 475 9.86 3.89 -16.75
N GLY A 476 10.70 4.16 -15.74
CA GLY A 476 12.14 3.93 -15.82
C GLY A 476 12.49 2.45 -16.09
N PHE A 477 13.32 2.20 -17.11
CA PHE A 477 13.82 0.87 -17.45
C PHE A 477 15.35 0.86 -17.49
N ARG A 478 15.98 -0.09 -16.80
CA ARG A 478 17.44 -0.22 -16.73
C ARG A 478 17.89 -1.67 -16.86
N VAL A 479 19.06 -1.83 -17.45
CA VAL A 479 19.80 -3.10 -17.49
C VAL A 479 20.99 -2.98 -16.55
N VAL A 480 21.14 -3.92 -15.63
CA VAL A 480 22.21 -3.93 -14.64
C VAL A 480 23.06 -5.17 -14.85
N HIS A 481 24.36 -4.94 -15.01
CA HIS A 481 25.40 -5.95 -15.19
C HIS A 481 26.27 -6.01 -13.94
N PRO A 482 26.05 -7.00 -13.04
CA PRO A 482 26.90 -7.21 -11.89
C PRO A 482 28.31 -7.65 -12.28
N ASN A 483 29.32 -7.12 -11.59
CA ASN A 483 30.65 -7.69 -11.65
C ASN A 483 30.62 -9.08 -10.99
N PHE A 484 31.19 -10.06 -11.70
CA PHE A 484 31.19 -11.46 -11.29
C PHE A 484 32.06 -11.72 -10.06
N ASP A 485 33.23 -11.08 -9.99
CA ASP A 485 34.22 -11.31 -8.93
C ASP A 485 33.90 -10.48 -7.67
N ASP A 486 33.28 -9.31 -7.86
CA ASP A 486 32.84 -8.42 -6.80
C ASP A 486 31.37 -8.01 -7.01
N PRO A 487 30.41 -8.68 -6.36
CA PRO A 487 29.00 -8.35 -6.47
C PRO A 487 28.64 -6.93 -6.00
N THR A 488 29.57 -6.21 -5.35
CA THR A 488 29.38 -4.83 -4.92
C THR A 488 29.70 -3.80 -6.01
N GLN A 489 30.14 -4.23 -7.19
CA GLN A 489 30.34 -3.38 -8.36
C GLN A 489 29.32 -3.74 -9.44
N VAL A 490 28.68 -2.72 -10.04
CA VAL A 490 27.67 -2.90 -11.09
C VAL A 490 27.87 -1.88 -12.20
N THR A 491 27.68 -2.31 -13.44
CA THR A 491 27.55 -1.41 -14.61
C THR A 491 26.07 -1.30 -14.98
N VAL A 492 25.63 -0.10 -15.32
CA VAL A 492 24.21 0.18 -15.59
C VAL A 492 24.06 0.82 -16.95
N GLU A 493 23.15 0.28 -17.75
CA GLU A 493 22.82 0.77 -19.08
C GLU A 493 21.36 1.23 -19.14
N LEU A 494 21.11 2.30 -19.90
CA LEU A 494 19.77 2.73 -20.28
C LEU A 494 19.19 1.66 -21.21
N GLY A 495 18.14 0.98 -20.75
CA GLY A 495 17.47 0.01 -21.62
C GLY A 495 16.53 0.76 -22.56
N ILE A 496 16.68 0.53 -23.87
CA ILE A 496 15.74 0.99 -24.88
C ILE A 496 14.44 0.19 -24.66
N ARG A 497 13.27 0.87 -24.62
CA ARG A 497 11.97 0.20 -24.52
C ARG A 497 11.83 -0.79 -25.69
N GLY A 498 11.98 -2.09 -25.42
CA GLY A 498 11.82 -3.13 -26.43
C GLY A 498 11.52 -4.49 -25.81
N GLY A 499 10.33 -5.03 -26.14
CA GLY A 499 9.95 -6.45 -26.03
C GLY A 499 9.62 -6.98 -24.64
#